data_AF-A0A7Y3RLT2-F1
#
_entry.id   AF-A0A7Y3RLT2-F1
#
_cell.length_a   1.000
_cell.length_b   1.000
_cell.length_c   1.000
_cell.angle_alpha   90.00
_cell.angle_beta   90.00
_cell.angle_gamma   90.00
#
_symmetry.space_group_name_H-M   'P 1'
#
loop_
_entity.id
_entity.type
_entity.pdbx_description
1 polymer ?
#
loop_
_entity_poly.entity_id
_entity_poly.type
_entity_poly.pdbx_seq_one_letter_code
_entity_poly.pdbx_strand_id
1 'polypeptide(L)' 'MDKFQRLACLEAVKRQKIVTPEDVARWCTLPMADVLRHLGALKHEGKVEEKAGVFSAR' A
#
# COMPACT_ATOMS: atom_id res chain seq x y z
N MET A 1 -6.50 11.48 11.07
CA MET A 1 -5.35 10.55 11.22
C MET A 1 -4.99 9.85 9.90
N ASP A 2 -5.85 9.83 8.88
CA ASP A 2 -5.66 9.10 7.60
C ASP A 2 -4.41 9.45 6.77
N LYS A 3 -3.87 10.68 6.87
CA LYS A 3 -2.75 11.11 6.02
C LYS A 3 -1.46 10.33 6.31
N PHE A 4 -1.22 9.93 7.56
CA PHE A 4 0.00 9.21 7.96
C PHE A 4 -0.03 7.74 7.52
N GLN A 5 -1.19 7.09 7.61
CA GLN A 5 -1.39 5.69 7.22
C GLN A 5 -1.16 5.49 5.72
N ARG A 6 -1.65 6.44 4.92
CA ARG A 6 -1.45 6.46 3.48
C ARG A 6 0.03 6.62 3.09
N LEU A 7 0.76 7.48 3.80
CA LEU A 7 2.19 7.67 3.58
C LEU A 7 2.96 6.39 3.96
N ALA A 8 2.59 5.76 5.08
CA ALA A 8 3.18 4.50 5.53
C ALA A 8 2.98 3.36 4.51
N CYS A 9 1.79 3.24 3.92
CA CYS A 9 1.54 2.27 2.84
C CYS A 9 2.43 2.52 1.62
N LEU A 10 2.60 3.80 1.22
CA LEU A 10 3.47 4.15 0.10
C LEU A 10 4.94 3.84 0.40
N GLU A 11 5.43 4.16 1.60
CA GLU A 11 6.81 3.87 2.01
C GLU A 11 7.05 2.36 2.09
N ALA A 12 6.09 1.59 2.59
CA ALA A 12 6.13 0.12 2.58
C ALA A 12 6.32 -0.44 1.16
N VAL A 13 5.53 0.06 0.19
CA VAL A 13 5.61 -0.34 -1.22
C VAL A 13 6.88 0.18 -1.91
N LYS A 14 7.47 1.28 -1.47
CA LYS A 14 8.74 1.80 -2.03
C LYS A 14 9.96 1.04 -1.52
N ARG A 15 9.94 0.64 -0.25
CA ARG A 15 11.08 -0.02 0.41
C ARG A 15 11.27 -1.45 -0.07
N GLN A 16 10.20 -2.08 -0.53
CA GLN A 16 10.16 -3.45 -1.02
C GLN A 16 9.71 -3.42 -2.48
N LYS A 17 10.47 -4.04 -3.40
CA LYS A 17 10.15 -3.97 -4.84
C LYS A 17 8.73 -4.44 -5.19
N ILE A 18 8.18 -5.35 -4.39
CA ILE A 18 6.93 -6.07 -4.62
C ILE A 18 6.33 -6.38 -3.24
N VAL A 19 5.10 -5.96 -2.95
CA VAL A 19 4.45 -6.15 -1.64
C VAL A 19 3.00 -6.60 -1.78
N THR A 20 2.54 -7.47 -0.88
CA THR A 20 1.12 -7.82 -0.78
C THR A 20 0.40 -6.87 0.19
N PRO A 21 -0.94 -6.69 0.08
CA PRO A 21 -1.72 -5.98 1.07
C PRO A 21 -1.54 -6.55 2.49
N GLU A 22 -1.34 -7.86 2.61
CA GLU A 22 -1.12 -8.54 3.89
C GLU A 22 0.20 -8.13 4.55
N ASP A 23 1.26 -8.01 3.75
CA ASP A 23 2.55 -7.51 4.22
C ASP A 23 2.42 -6.07 4.72
N VAL A 24 1.73 -5.22 3.96
CA VAL A 24 1.52 -3.80 4.33
C VAL A 24 0.68 -3.69 5.60
N ALA A 25 -0.39 -4.50 5.73
CA ALA A 25 -1.19 -4.58 6.96
C ALA A 25 -0.36 -4.98 8.17
N ARG A 26 0.55 -5.96 7.99
CA ARG A 26 1.44 -6.43 9.04
C ARG A 26 2.48 -5.38 9.45
N TRP A 27 3.08 -4.67 8.50
CA TRP A 27 4.11 -3.67 8.80
C TRP A 27 3.53 -2.37 9.36
N CYS A 28 2.39 -1.93 8.84
CA CYS A 28 1.75 -0.69 9.28
C CYS A 28 0.84 -0.91 10.49
N THR A 29 0.61 -2.17 10.90
CA THR A 29 -0.35 -2.56 11.96
C THR A 29 -1.73 -1.96 11.68
N LEU A 30 -2.18 -2.08 10.43
CA LEU A 30 -3.45 -1.51 9.95
C LEU A 30 -4.47 -2.59 9.63
N PRO A 31 -5.78 -2.30 9.78
CA PRO A 31 -6.83 -3.17 9.27
C PRO A 31 -6.70 -3.36 7.75
N MET A 32 -6.95 -4.58 7.28
CA MET A 32 -6.85 -4.90 5.85
C MET A 32 -7.71 -3.98 4.97
N ALA A 33 -8.91 -3.61 5.46
CA ALA A 33 -9.82 -2.71 4.76
C ALA A 33 -9.20 -1.34 4.50
N ASP A 34 -8.48 -0.78 5.48
CA ASP A 34 -7.79 0.51 5.33
C ASP A 34 -6.59 0.40 4.39
N VAL A 35 -5.84 -0.70 4.46
CA VAL A 35 -4.72 -0.96 3.55
C VAL A 35 -5.20 -1.03 2.11
N LEU A 36 -6.24 -1.82 1.83
CA LEU A 36 -6.82 -1.93 0.48
C LEU A 36 -7.37 -0.58 0.00
N ARG A 37 -8.04 0.18 0.87
CA ARG A 37 -8.51 1.55 0.56
C ARG A 37 -7.36 2.47 0.18
N HIS A 38 -6.27 2.46 0.93
CA HIS A 38 -5.10 3.32 0.68
C HIS A 38 -4.29 2.87 -0.55
N LEU A 39 -4.04 1.57 -0.71
CA LEU A 39 -3.36 1.01 -1.89
C LEU A 39 -4.18 1.28 -3.16
N GLY A 40 -5.50 1.14 -3.11
CA GLY A 40 -6.40 1.50 -4.21
C GLY A 40 -6.32 2.98 -4.56
N ALA A 41 -6.30 3.88 -3.57
CA ALA A 41 -6.12 5.31 -3.81
C ALA A 41 -4.74 5.66 -4.41
N LEU A 42 -3.67 5.00 -3.94
CA LEU A 42 -2.32 5.16 -4.48
C LEU A 42 -2.21 4.64 -5.92
N LYS A 43 -2.88 3.52 -6.23
CA LYS A 43 -2.98 2.96 -7.58
C LYS A 43 -3.70 3.91 -8.52
N HIS A 44 -4.84 4.44 -8.09
CA HIS A 44 -5.62 5.42 -8.86
C HIS A 44 -4.83 6.71 -9.14
N GLU A 45 -3.98 7.15 -8.20
CA GLU A 45 -3.06 8.27 -8.41
C GLU A 45 -1.83 7.93 -9.25
N GLY A 46 -1.66 6.68 -9.67
CA GLY A 46 -0.53 6.22 -10.48
C GLY A 46 0.80 6.18 -9.72
N LYS A 47 0.77 6.15 -8.38
CA LYS A 47 1.96 6.05 -7.51
C LYS A 47 2.43 4.61 -7.32
N VAL A 48 1.51 3.66 -7.42
CA VAL A 48 1.79 2.23 -7.33
C VAL A 48 1.06 1.52 -8.46
N GLU A 49 1.64 0.41 -8.91
CA GLU A 49 1.02 -0.51 -9.85
C GLU A 49 0.59 -1.77 -9.11
N GLU A 50 -0.48 -2.40 -9.58
CA GLU A 50 -0.97 -3.66 -9.04
C GLU A 50 -0.96 -4.71 -10.14
N LYS A 51 -0.31 -5.86 -9.89
CA LYS A 51 -0.27 -7.00 -10.79
C LYS A 51 -0.49 -8.28 -10.00
N ALA A 52 -1.54 -9.03 -10.35
CA ALA A 52 -1.90 -10.30 -9.71
C ALA A 52 -2.02 -10.23 -8.16
N GLY A 53 -2.60 -9.15 -7.63
CA GLY A 53 -2.79 -8.96 -6.19
C GLY A 53 -1.55 -8.45 -5.45
N VAL A 54 -0.49 -8.09 -6.17
CA VAL A 54 0.76 -7.58 -5.61
C VAL A 54 1.00 -6.15 -6.08
N PHE A 55 1.47 -5.29 -5.18
CA PHE A 55 1.67 -3.86 -5.39
C PHE A 55 3.17 -3.53 -5.50
N SER A 56 3.52 -2.64 -6.43
CA SER A 56 4.89 -2.13 -6.59
C SER A 56 4.87 -0.63 -6.80
N ALA A 57 5.91 0.08 -6.34
CA ALA A 57 6.04 1.51 -6.62
C ALA A 57 6.34 1.72 -8.11
N ARG A 58 5.79 2.79 -8.69
CA ARG A 58 6.13 3.24 -10.04
C ARG A 58 7.39 4.10 -10.04
#